data_AF-A0A9D0I9K2-F1
#
_entry.id   AF-A0A9D0I9K2-F1
#
_cell.length_a   1.000
_cell.length_b   1.000
_cell.length_c   1.000
_cell.angle_alpha   90.00
_cell.angle_beta   90.00
_cell.angle_gamma   90.00
#
_symmetry.space_group_name_H-M   'P 1'
#
loop_
_entity.id
_entity.type
_entity.pdbx_description
1 polymer ?
#
loop_
_entity_poly.entity_id
_entity_poly.type
_entity_poly.pdbx_seq_one_letter_code
_entity_poly.pdbx_strand_id
1 'polypeptide(L)' 'KGDTSGGGGKPATLETGAVVRVPLFVQTGEQIKVDTRSGEYVSRAKEE' A
#
# COMPACT_ATOMS: atom_id res chain seq x y z
N LYS A 1 13.36 17.30 -10.95
CA LYS A 1 13.30 15.85 -11.30
C LYS A 1 14.12 15.09 -10.26
N GLY A 2 13.58 14.99 -9.05
CA GLY A 2 14.22 14.34 -7.91
C GLY A 2 13.43 13.09 -7.57
N ASP A 3 13.43 12.13 -8.49
CA ASP A 3 12.65 10.89 -8.43
C ASP A 3 13.31 9.86 -7.51
N THR A 4 13.64 10.25 -6.29
CA THR A 4 14.18 9.31 -5.30
C THR A 4 13.75 9.70 -3.90
N SER A 5 12.44 9.83 -3.70
CA SER A 5 11.88 9.57 -2.38
C SER A 5 12.15 8.10 -2.10
N GLY A 6 13.17 7.80 -1.31
CA GLY A 6 13.54 6.46 -0.85
C GLY A 6 12.35 5.79 -0.16
N GLY A 7 11.49 5.20 -0.97
CA GLY A 7 10.20 4.67 -0.60
C GLY A 7 10.36 3.35 0.15
N GLY A 8 10.85 3.42 1.38
CA GLY A 8 10.72 2.30 2.31
C GLY A 8 9.23 2.02 2.50
N GLY A 9 8.77 0.84 2.08
CA GLY A 9 7.41 0.40 2.37
C GLY A 9 7.27 0.10 3.86
N LYS A 10 6.19 0.58 4.49
CA LYS A 10 5.81 0.13 5.83
C LYS A 10 4.92 -1.12 5.71
N PRO A 11 5.05 -2.11 6.62
CA PRO A 11 4.08 -3.19 6.68
C PRO A 11 2.74 -2.63 7.16
N ALA A 12 1.67 -2.92 6.43
CA ALA A 12 0.29 -2.67 6.82
C ALA A 12 -0.45 -3.99 6.94
N THR A 13 -1.25 -4.12 7.99
CA THR A 13 -2.15 -5.26 8.17
C THR A 13 -3.50 -4.88 7.58
N LEU A 14 -3.97 -5.68 6.64
CA LEU A 14 -5.31 -5.54 6.05
C LEU A 14 -6.37 -6.04 7.05
N GLU A 15 -7.62 -5.64 6.87
CA GLU A 15 -8.74 -6.14 7.69
C GLU A 15 -8.92 -7.67 7.58
N THR A 16 -8.43 -8.27 6.50
CA THR A 16 -8.39 -9.72 6.29
C THR A 16 -7.31 -10.44 7.10
N GLY A 17 -6.42 -9.71 7.78
CA GLY A 17 -5.27 -10.24 8.52
C GLY A 17 -4.00 -10.43 7.68
N ALA A 18 -4.04 -10.16 6.37
CA ALA A 18 -2.85 -10.22 5.51
C ALA A 18 -1.93 -9.02 5.76
N VAL A 19 -0.61 -9.25 5.82
CA VAL A 19 0.40 -8.20 5.99
C VAL A 19 1.04 -7.89 4.65
N VAL A 20 0.90 -6.64 4.19
CA VAL A 20 1.39 -6.18 2.89
C VAL A 20 2.27 -4.94 3.03
N ARG A 21 3.25 -4.76 2.15
CA ARG A 21 4.10 -3.56 2.16
C ARG A 21 3.40 -2.44 1.41
N VAL A 22 3.09 -1.36 2.11
CA VAL A 22 2.44 -0.18 1.54
C VAL A 22 3.38 1.04 1.62
N PRO A 23 3.23 2.02 0.70
CA PRO A 23 3.95 3.27 0.80
C PRO A 23 3.69 4.02 2.12
N LEU A 24 4.67 4.79 2.59
CA LEU A 24 4.58 5.52 3.87
C LEU A 24 3.37 6.48 3.95
N PHE A 25 2.95 7.03 2.80
CA PHE A 25 1.85 7.98 2.68
C PHE A 25 0.45 7.36 2.84
N VAL A 26 0.32 6.03 2.82
CA VAL A 26 -0.97 5.34 3.00
C VAL A 26 -1.37 5.41 4.46
N GLN A 27 -2.59 5.87 4.75
CA GLN A 27 -3.10 5.98 6.12
C GLN A 27 -4.08 4.84 6.46
N THR A 28 -4.27 4.57 7.75
CA THR A 28 -5.26 3.59 8.21
C THR A 28 -6.68 4.06 7.86
N GLY A 29 -7.50 3.18 7.29
CA GLY A 29 -8.85 3.50 6.80
C GLY A 29 -8.89 3.90 5.32
N GLU A 30 -7.74 4.00 4.65
CA GLU A 30 -7.68 4.29 3.22
C GLU A 30 -7.79 3.00 2.40
N GLN A 31 -8.59 3.01 1.34
CA GLN A 31 -8.71 1.85 0.46
C GLN A 31 -7.50 1.73 -0.46
N ILE A 32 -6.93 0.55 -0.49
CA ILE A 32 -5.80 0.20 -1.34
C ILE A 32 -6.11 -1.03 -2.16
N LYS A 33 -5.63 -1.05 -3.40
CA LYS A 33 -5.68 -2.20 -4.27
C LYS A 33 -4.42 -3.02 -4.07
N VAL A 34 -4.61 -4.28 -3.72
CA VAL A 34 -3.55 -5.24 -3.43
C VAL A 34 -3.72 -6.42 -4.39
N ASP A 35 -2.62 -6.94 -4.91
CA ASP A 35 -2.61 -8.18 -5.67
C ASP A 35 -2.66 -9.35 -4.69
N THR A 36 -3.70 -10.17 -4.75
CA THR A 36 -3.89 -11.30 -3.84
C THR A 36 -3.04 -12.52 -4.20
N ARG A 37 -2.39 -12.53 -5.36
CA ARG A 37 -1.52 -13.63 -5.80
C ARG A 37 -0.10 -13.43 -5.27
N SER A 38 0.43 -12.20 -5.34
CA SER A 38 1.76 -11.86 -4.82
C SER A 38 1.74 -11.20 -3.43
N GLY A 39 0.58 -10.69 -2.97
CA GLY A 39 0.48 -9.95 -1.71
C GLY A 39 1.06 -8.54 -1.79
N GLU A 40 1.22 -8.00 -3.00
CA GLU A 40 1.85 -6.71 -3.22
C GLU A 40 0.82 -5.59 -3.36
N TYR A 41 1.18 -4.41 -2.86
CA TYR A 41 0.43 -3.20 -3.10
C TYR A 41 0.52 -2.82 -4.59
N VAL A 42 -0.64 -2.62 -5.23
CA VAL A 42 -0.74 -2.24 -6.65
C VAL A 42 -0.94 -0.74 -6.78
N SER A 43 -1.98 -0.20 -6.14
CA SER A 43 -2.33 1.21 -6.24
C SER A 43 -3.28 1.63 -5.13
N ARG A 44 -3.45 2.94 -4.93
CA ARG A 44 -4.49 3.47 -4.03
C ARG A 44 -5.83 3.36 -4.76
N ALA A 45 -6.84 2.80 -4.11
CA ALA A 45 -8.21 2.87 -4.60
C ALA A 45 -8.71 4.29 -4.28
N LYS A 46 -8.35 5.27 -5.12
CA LYS A 46 -9.06 6.54 -5.10
C LYS A 46 -10.46 6.26 -5.65
N GLU A 47 -11.47 6.45 -4.81
CA GLU A 47 -12.81 6.75 -5.32
C GLU A 47 -12.72 8.06 -6.12
N GLU A 48 -13.29 8.08 -7.32
CA GLU A 48 -13.51 9.33 -8.08
C GLU A 48 -14.65 10.13 -7.46
#